data_AF-A0A4S4ERD6-F1
#
_entry.id   AF-A0A4S4ERD6-F1
#
_cell.length_a   1.000
_cell.length_b   1.000
_cell.length_c   1.000
_cell.angle_alpha   90.00
_cell.angle_beta   90.00
_cell.angle_gamma   90.00
#
_symmetry.space_group_name_H-M   'P 1'
#
loop_
_entity.id
_entity.type
_entity.pdbx_description
1 polymer ?
#
loop_
_entity_poly.entity_id
_entity_poly.type
_entity_poly.pdbx_seq_one_letter_code
_entity_poly.pdbx_strand_id
1 'polypeptide(L)'
;MEEEEEQSTKWRFKGSEELIKASAFTIKGVVSMLSKNLSEDDNRPVIRLGHGDPSASRCFLTTPIAEDAIVEAVRPAQFNSYAPNVGILPARRSVAEYLSRDLPYKLSPDDVYLTVGTKHAIQIILPVLAYPEKGWEVDLDGLRALANDKTVAMVIINPGNPCCNVFTYEHLQKVAETARELGILVIADEVYGHLAFGNTQFVPMGVSASTVPIVTLGSISKRWIVPGWRLGQVVARGDSGFELVKKH
;
A
#
# COMPACT_ATOMS: atom_id res chain seq x y z
N MET A 1 64.16 -12.20 12.22
CA MET A 1 62.80 -12.77 12.36
C MET A 1 61.91 -11.59 12.66
N GLU A 2 61.39 -10.99 11.60
CA GLU A 2 60.39 -9.93 11.66
C GLU A 2 59.04 -10.63 11.80
N GLU A 3 58.29 -10.31 12.86
CA GLU A 3 56.89 -10.68 12.99
C GLU A 3 56.05 -9.55 12.38
N GLU A 4 55.41 -9.82 11.25
CA GLU A 4 54.40 -8.95 10.64
C GLU A 4 53.14 -8.92 11.53
N GLU A 5 52.85 -7.76 12.14
CA GLU A 5 51.57 -7.49 12.77
C GLU A 5 50.49 -7.31 11.70
N GLU A 6 49.64 -8.33 11.54
CA GLU A 6 48.49 -8.34 10.64
C GLU A 6 47.43 -7.32 11.13
N GLN A 7 47.41 -6.12 10.55
CA GLN A 7 46.36 -5.12 10.80
C GLN A 7 45.02 -5.60 10.24
N SER A 8 44.21 -6.25 11.09
CA SER A 8 42.84 -6.64 10.76
C SER A 8 42.03 -5.40 10.34
N THR A 9 41.60 -5.35 9.07
CA THR A 9 40.80 -4.26 8.51
C THR A 9 39.40 -4.27 9.13
N LYS A 10 39.14 -3.38 10.09
CA LYS A 10 37.83 -3.28 10.75
C LYS A 10 36.85 -2.50 9.86
N TRP A 11 36.01 -3.23 9.12
CA TRP A 11 34.97 -2.65 8.27
C TRP A 11 33.95 -1.85 9.10
N ARG A 12 33.87 -0.53 8.87
CA ARG A 12 32.99 0.39 9.60
C ARG A 12 31.59 0.46 8.96
N PHE A 13 30.87 -0.66 8.94
CA PHE A 13 29.45 -0.63 8.62
C PHE A 13 28.68 -0.01 9.79
N LYS A 14 28.13 1.19 9.61
CA LYS A 14 27.22 1.82 10.58
C LYS A 14 25.91 2.13 9.86
N GLY A 15 24.78 1.68 10.42
CA GLY A 15 23.46 2.03 9.90
C GLY A 15 23.23 3.54 9.98
N SER A 16 22.49 4.10 9.02
CA SER A 16 22.13 5.52 9.04
C SER A 16 21.36 5.85 10.31
N GLU A 17 21.90 6.76 11.13
CA GLU A 17 21.27 7.22 12.37
C GLU A 17 19.89 7.87 12.11
N GLU A 18 19.70 8.43 10.92
CA GLU A 18 18.45 9.05 10.47
C GLU A 18 17.37 7.99 10.19
N LEU A 19 17.72 6.89 9.51
CA LEU A 19 16.82 5.75 9.31
C LEU A 19 16.49 5.05 10.63
N ILE A 20 17.44 4.98 11.56
CA ILE A 20 17.23 4.41 12.89
C ILE A 20 16.24 5.27 13.68
N LYS A 21 16.38 6.60 13.68
CA LYS A 21 15.42 7.52 14.34
C LYS A 21 14.03 7.47 13.70
N ALA A 22 13.93 7.45 12.38
CA ALA A 22 12.66 7.34 11.67
C ALA A 22 11.94 6.00 11.94
N SER A 23 12.70 4.92 12.17
CA SER A 23 12.15 3.60 12.53
C SER A 23 11.76 3.45 14.01
N ALA A 24 12.18 4.39 14.87
CA ALA A 24 12.02 4.28 16.32
C ALA A 24 10.57 4.43 16.80
N PHE A 25 9.71 5.13 16.04
CA PHE A 25 8.32 5.39 16.40
C PHE A 25 7.34 4.66 15.46
N THR A 26 7.37 3.33 15.45
CA THR A 26 6.32 2.54 14.79
C THR A 26 5.28 2.07 15.79
N ILE A 27 4.02 1.88 15.34
CA ILE A 27 2.97 1.23 16.14
C ILE A 27 3.47 -0.12 16.68
N LYS A 28 4.18 -0.89 15.84
CA LYS A 28 4.78 -2.18 16.26
C LYS A 28 5.85 -1.99 17.35
N GLY A 29 6.67 -0.95 17.25
CA GLY A 29 7.67 -0.57 18.25
C GLY A 29 7.03 -0.23 19.59
N VAL A 30 6.01 0.62 19.59
CA VAL A 30 5.25 0.99 20.80
C VAL A 30 4.54 -0.23 21.40
N VAL A 31 3.87 -1.05 20.59
CA VAL A 31 3.22 -2.28 21.06
C VAL A 31 4.24 -3.27 21.64
N SER A 32 5.42 -3.40 21.02
CA SER A 32 6.50 -4.26 21.54
C SER A 32 7.06 -3.73 22.86
N MET A 33 7.25 -2.43 22.98
CA MET A 33 7.67 -1.78 24.22
C MET A 33 6.67 -2.03 25.34
N LEU A 34 5.37 -1.80 25.09
CA LEU A 34 4.32 -2.07 26.07
C LEU A 34 4.27 -3.56 26.46
N SER A 35 4.43 -4.46 25.49
CA SER A 35 4.44 -5.91 25.75
C SER A 35 5.61 -6.36 26.62
N LYS A 36 6.78 -5.71 26.52
CA LYS A 36 7.95 -6.00 27.37
C LYS A 36 7.79 -5.52 28.82
N ASN A 37 6.82 -4.64 29.09
CA ASN A 37 6.53 -4.13 30.43
C ASN A 37 5.38 -4.90 31.11
N LEU A 38 4.88 -5.97 30.49
CA LEU A 38 3.91 -6.85 31.13
C LEU A 38 4.62 -7.66 32.22
N SER A 39 3.99 -7.76 33.39
CA SER A 39 4.50 -8.58 34.49
C SER A 39 4.46 -10.05 34.11
N GLU A 40 5.59 -10.77 34.24
CA GLU A 40 5.65 -12.21 34.00
C GLU A 40 4.81 -13.02 35.00
N ASP A 41 4.56 -12.45 36.19
CA ASP A 41 3.78 -13.07 37.26
C ASP A 41 2.26 -12.82 37.15
N ASP A 42 1.82 -12.01 36.17
CA ASP A 42 0.39 -11.71 35.96
C ASP A 42 -0.25 -12.73 35.00
N ASN A 43 -1.11 -13.59 35.56
CA ASN A 43 -1.77 -14.67 34.81
C ASN A 43 -3.00 -14.21 34.00
N ARG A 44 -3.34 -12.92 33.98
CA ARG A 44 -4.48 -12.42 33.20
C ARG A 44 -4.20 -12.49 31.69
N PRO A 45 -5.19 -12.90 30.87
CA PRO A 45 -5.01 -12.95 29.43
C PRO A 45 -4.85 -11.54 28.85
N VAL A 46 -3.79 -11.34 28.06
CA VAL A 46 -3.51 -10.07 27.39
C VAL A 46 -4.29 -9.99 26.07
N ILE A 47 -5.24 -9.06 26.00
CA ILE A 47 -6.01 -8.78 24.78
C ILE A 47 -5.28 -7.70 23.96
N ARG A 48 -4.76 -8.06 22.80
CA ARG A 48 -3.98 -7.14 21.94
C ARG A 48 -4.88 -6.44 20.91
N LEU A 49 -5.34 -5.24 21.22
CA LEU A 49 -6.18 -4.44 20.32
C LEU A 49 -5.38 -3.52 19.37
N GLY A 50 -4.10 -3.26 19.67
CA GLY A 50 -3.23 -2.40 18.86
C GLY A 50 -2.58 -3.10 17.65
N HIS A 51 -2.94 -4.35 17.37
CA HIS A 51 -2.31 -5.14 16.30
C HIS A 51 -3.20 -5.18 15.05
N GLY A 52 -2.68 -4.67 13.93
CA GLY A 52 -3.42 -4.63 12.66
C GLY A 52 -3.33 -5.91 11.82
N ASP A 53 -2.86 -7.03 12.37
CA ASP A 53 -2.81 -8.33 11.68
C ASP A 53 -4.11 -9.10 11.92
N PRO A 54 -4.97 -9.27 10.90
CA PRO A 54 -6.23 -9.99 11.07
C PRO A 54 -6.02 -11.48 11.36
N SER A 55 -4.89 -12.07 10.95
CA SER A 55 -4.61 -13.50 11.14
C SER A 55 -4.19 -13.87 12.57
N ALA A 56 -3.92 -12.87 13.42
CA ALA A 56 -3.54 -13.10 14.82
C ALA A 56 -4.69 -13.67 15.66
N SER A 57 -5.94 -13.57 15.19
CA SER A 57 -7.11 -14.13 15.86
C SER A 57 -7.63 -15.36 15.11
N ARG A 58 -7.89 -16.44 15.85
CA ARG A 58 -8.40 -17.71 15.29
C ARG A 58 -9.79 -17.61 14.67
N CYS A 59 -10.55 -16.56 14.97
CA CYS A 59 -11.87 -16.34 14.36
C CYS A 59 -11.80 -15.77 12.93
N PHE A 60 -10.63 -15.32 12.49
CA PHE A 60 -10.41 -14.84 11.14
C PHE A 60 -9.52 -15.83 10.40
N LEU A 61 -10.15 -16.72 9.64
CA LEU A 61 -9.47 -17.66 8.75
C LEU A 61 -9.71 -17.25 7.31
N THR A 62 -8.73 -17.52 6.45
CA THR A 62 -8.95 -17.40 5.01
C THR A 62 -9.96 -18.44 4.54
N THR A 63 -10.53 -18.23 3.35
CA THR A 63 -11.48 -19.18 2.77
C THR A 63 -10.74 -20.34 2.11
N PRO A 64 -11.26 -21.58 2.16
CA PRO A 64 -10.68 -22.73 1.46
C PRO A 64 -10.42 -22.48 -0.02
N ILE A 65 -11.24 -21.64 -0.68
CA ILE A 65 -11.04 -21.26 -2.09
C ILE A 65 -9.66 -20.62 -2.32
N ALA A 66 -9.18 -19.79 -1.40
CA ALA A 66 -7.86 -19.17 -1.50
C ALA A 66 -6.74 -20.18 -1.24
N GLU A 67 -6.95 -21.11 -0.32
CA GLU A 67 -6.02 -22.19 -0.01
C GLU A 67 -5.84 -23.12 -1.21
N ASP A 68 -6.97 -23.57 -1.79
CA ASP A 68 -7.01 -24.42 -2.96
C ASP A 68 -6.30 -23.75 -4.15
N ALA A 69 -6.52 -22.46 -4.38
CA ALA A 69 -5.83 -21.71 -5.44
C ALA A 69 -4.30 -21.71 -5.29
N ILE A 70 -3.77 -21.63 -4.06
CA ILE A 70 -2.33 -21.75 -3.81
C ILE A 70 -1.86 -23.19 -4.08
N VAL A 71 -2.61 -24.18 -3.61
CA VAL A 71 -2.30 -25.60 -3.81
C VAL A 71 -2.24 -25.92 -5.32
N GLU A 72 -3.20 -25.43 -6.08
CA GLU A 72 -3.28 -25.58 -7.54
C GLU A 72 -2.16 -24.83 -8.28
N ALA A 73 -1.69 -23.70 -7.77
CA ALA A 73 -0.55 -22.99 -8.35
C ALA A 73 0.79 -23.69 -8.05
N VAL A 74 0.94 -24.28 -6.87
CA VAL A 74 2.22 -24.86 -6.40
C VAL A 74 2.42 -26.29 -6.89
N ARG A 75 1.39 -27.16 -6.79
CA ARG A 75 1.51 -28.59 -7.13
C ARG A 75 2.06 -28.87 -8.53
N PRO A 76 1.64 -28.13 -9.58
CA PRO A 76 2.15 -28.36 -10.93
C PRO A 76 3.57 -27.83 -11.18
N ALA A 77 4.15 -27.08 -10.22
CA ALA A 77 5.47 -26.42 -10.33
C ALA A 77 5.62 -25.46 -11.53
N GLN A 78 4.52 -25.05 -12.17
CA GLN A 78 4.52 -24.23 -13.39
C GLN A 78 4.96 -22.78 -13.15
N PHE A 79 4.88 -22.30 -11.90
CA PHE A 79 5.15 -20.90 -11.54
C PHE A 79 6.41 -20.71 -10.69
N ASN A 80 7.35 -21.67 -10.73
CA ASN A 80 8.56 -21.64 -9.90
C ASN A 80 9.69 -20.74 -10.46
N SER A 81 9.66 -20.42 -11.75
CA SER A 81 10.67 -19.56 -12.39
C SER A 81 10.43 -18.08 -12.09
N TYR A 82 11.43 -17.23 -12.38
CA TYR A 82 11.26 -15.78 -12.31
C TYR A 82 10.07 -15.32 -13.15
N ALA A 83 9.22 -14.50 -12.54
CA ALA A 83 8.16 -13.79 -13.23
C ALA A 83 8.70 -12.49 -13.86
N PRO A 84 8.01 -11.91 -14.86
CA PRO A 84 8.25 -10.54 -15.28
C PRO A 84 8.14 -9.57 -14.09
N ASN A 85 8.89 -8.46 -14.12
CA ASN A 85 8.91 -7.47 -13.03
C ASN A 85 7.52 -6.91 -12.69
N VAL A 86 6.63 -6.84 -13.68
CA VAL A 86 5.25 -6.35 -13.53
C VAL A 86 4.28 -7.43 -13.00
N GLY A 87 4.71 -8.68 -12.94
CA GLY A 87 3.89 -9.84 -12.58
C GLY A 87 3.46 -10.69 -13.79
N ILE A 88 3.07 -11.93 -13.51
CA ILE A 88 2.62 -12.89 -14.53
C ILE A 88 1.32 -12.42 -15.18
N LEU A 89 1.21 -12.59 -16.50
CA LEU A 89 0.06 -12.13 -17.29
C LEU A 89 -1.29 -12.70 -16.80
N PRO A 90 -1.42 -14.00 -16.44
CA PRO A 90 -2.70 -14.53 -15.96
C PRO A 90 -3.21 -13.79 -14.72
N ALA A 91 -2.34 -13.55 -13.74
CA ALA A 91 -2.71 -12.84 -12.51
C ALA A 91 -3.06 -11.36 -12.77
N ARG A 92 -2.28 -10.66 -13.60
CA ARG A 92 -2.61 -9.27 -14.01
C ARG A 92 -3.95 -9.19 -14.71
N ARG A 93 -4.25 -10.13 -15.61
CA ARG A 93 -5.54 -10.23 -16.30
C ARG A 93 -6.69 -10.45 -15.32
N SER A 94 -6.56 -11.40 -14.40
CA SER A 94 -7.59 -11.66 -13.38
C SER A 94 -7.85 -10.43 -12.51
N VAL A 95 -6.82 -9.66 -12.14
CA VAL A 95 -6.98 -8.41 -11.39
C VAL A 95 -7.70 -7.35 -12.23
N ALA A 96 -7.29 -7.15 -13.49
CA ALA A 96 -7.93 -6.19 -14.39
C ALA A 96 -9.42 -6.52 -14.60
N GLU A 97 -9.74 -7.78 -14.90
CA GLU A 97 -11.11 -8.26 -15.08
C GLU A 97 -11.95 -8.12 -13.81
N TYR A 98 -11.37 -8.41 -12.64
CA TYR A 98 -12.06 -8.30 -11.37
C TYR A 98 -12.41 -6.84 -11.07
N LEU A 99 -11.43 -5.93 -11.14
CA LEU A 99 -11.63 -4.52 -10.80
C LEU A 99 -12.51 -3.79 -11.82
N SER A 100 -12.49 -4.20 -13.09
CA SER A 100 -13.38 -3.64 -14.12
C SER A 100 -14.87 -3.80 -13.83
N ARG A 101 -15.27 -4.68 -12.89
CA ARG A 101 -16.68 -4.88 -12.51
C ARG A 101 -17.27 -3.67 -11.80
N ASP A 102 -16.43 -2.94 -11.08
CA ASP A 102 -16.82 -1.80 -10.24
C ASP A 102 -16.40 -0.45 -10.85
N LEU A 103 -15.95 -0.47 -12.12
CA LEU A 103 -15.46 0.70 -12.85
C LEU A 103 -16.32 0.97 -14.10
N PRO A 104 -16.44 2.24 -14.52
CA PRO A 104 -17.19 2.58 -15.73
C PRO A 104 -16.45 2.22 -17.04
N TYR A 105 -15.26 1.60 -16.95
CA TYR A 105 -14.42 1.21 -18.07
C TYR A 105 -13.76 -0.15 -17.81
N LYS A 106 -13.17 -0.74 -18.86
CA LYS A 106 -12.40 -1.98 -18.77
C LYS A 106 -10.92 -1.67 -18.63
N LEU A 107 -10.29 -2.25 -17.62
CA LEU A 107 -8.85 -2.25 -17.44
C LEU A 107 -8.19 -3.26 -18.38
N SER A 108 -7.00 -2.92 -18.85
CA SER A 108 -6.05 -3.83 -19.49
C SER A 108 -5.15 -4.48 -18.43
N PRO A 109 -4.64 -5.70 -18.66
CA PRO A 109 -3.56 -6.25 -17.85
C PRO A 109 -2.33 -5.32 -17.75
N ASP A 110 -2.13 -4.44 -18.73
CA ASP A 110 -1.00 -3.49 -18.76
C ASP A 110 -1.19 -2.28 -17.83
N ASP A 111 -2.41 -2.07 -17.34
CA ASP A 111 -2.69 -1.10 -16.29
C ASP A 111 -2.31 -1.65 -14.89
N VAL A 112 -1.97 -2.95 -14.79
CA VAL A 112 -1.79 -3.67 -13.53
C VAL A 112 -0.33 -4.06 -13.28
N TYR A 113 0.16 -3.74 -12.09
CA TYR A 113 1.49 -4.12 -11.60
C TYR A 113 1.35 -4.90 -10.30
N LEU A 114 1.83 -6.14 -10.27
CA LEU A 114 1.81 -6.95 -9.05
C LEU A 114 2.97 -6.53 -8.12
N THR A 115 2.71 -6.53 -6.81
CA THR A 115 3.65 -6.06 -5.80
C THR A 115 3.71 -6.99 -4.60
N VAL A 116 4.74 -6.81 -3.77
CA VAL A 116 4.96 -7.59 -2.53
C VAL A 116 4.12 -7.00 -1.39
N GLY A 117 2.80 -7.02 -1.59
CA GLY A 117 1.80 -6.32 -0.78
C GLY A 117 1.85 -4.80 -0.92
N THR A 118 0.85 -4.12 -0.35
CA THR A 118 0.66 -2.66 -0.47
C THR A 118 1.84 -1.83 0.01
N LYS A 119 2.59 -2.30 1.03
CA LYS A 119 3.79 -1.57 1.50
C LYS A 119 4.85 -1.44 0.40
N HIS A 120 5.07 -2.50 -0.38
CA HIS A 120 5.99 -2.45 -1.49
C HIS A 120 5.46 -1.53 -2.60
N ALA A 121 4.15 -1.56 -2.87
CA ALA A 121 3.51 -0.64 -3.80
C ALA A 121 3.76 0.84 -3.44
N ILE A 122 3.53 1.23 -2.19
CA ILE A 122 3.80 2.58 -1.70
C ILE A 122 5.29 2.93 -1.84
N GLN A 123 6.19 2.00 -1.50
CA GLN A 123 7.64 2.20 -1.63
C GLN A 123 8.13 2.32 -3.07
N ILE A 124 7.42 1.77 -4.06
CA ILE A 124 7.74 1.95 -5.49
C ILE A 124 7.21 3.30 -5.98
N ILE A 125 5.98 3.64 -5.60
CA ILE A 125 5.30 4.84 -6.10
C ILE A 125 5.95 6.11 -5.54
N LEU A 126 6.30 6.12 -4.24
CA LEU A 126 6.86 7.30 -3.61
C LEU A 126 8.16 7.78 -4.27
N PRO A 127 9.18 6.96 -4.56
CA PRO A 127 10.38 7.40 -5.28
C PRO A 127 10.15 7.76 -6.75
N VAL A 128 9.16 7.14 -7.41
CA VAL A 128 8.80 7.49 -8.80
C VAL A 128 8.19 8.88 -8.87
N LEU A 129 7.44 9.28 -7.85
CA LEU A 129 6.75 10.57 -7.80
C LEU A 129 7.56 11.65 -7.06
N ALA A 130 8.21 11.31 -5.97
CA ALA A 130 8.99 12.23 -5.15
C ALA A 130 10.45 12.26 -5.61
N TYR A 131 10.84 13.35 -6.28
CA TYR A 131 12.24 13.71 -6.43
C TYR A 131 12.75 14.20 -5.06
N PRO A 132 13.86 13.65 -4.52
CA PRO A 132 14.15 13.67 -3.09
C PRO A 132 14.73 15.01 -2.62
N GLU A 133 13.89 16.02 -2.41
CA GLU A 133 14.22 17.19 -1.58
C GLU A 133 12.98 17.72 -0.82
N LYS A 134 12.95 17.46 0.51
CA LYS A 134 12.24 18.18 1.60
C LYS A 134 10.94 17.60 2.21
N GLY A 135 11.11 16.88 3.34
CA GLY A 135 10.42 16.98 4.65
C GLY A 135 8.90 17.15 4.77
N TRP A 136 8.24 16.16 5.38
CA TRP A 136 6.78 15.88 5.45
C TRP A 136 6.04 16.47 6.68
N GLU A 137 4.80 16.97 6.51
CA GLU A 137 3.58 16.79 7.36
C GLU A 137 2.35 17.56 6.78
N VAL A 138 1.08 17.13 7.01
CA VAL A 138 -0.13 17.64 6.30
C VAL A 138 -1.39 17.87 7.18
N ASP A 139 -2.07 18.99 6.87
CA ASP A 139 -3.40 19.52 7.28
C ASP A 139 -4.24 19.82 6.00
N LEU A 140 -5.58 19.68 6.03
CA LEU A 140 -6.45 19.63 4.85
C LEU A 140 -6.94 21.00 4.32
N ASP A 141 -7.14 22.00 5.17
CA ASP A 141 -7.29 23.40 4.70
C ASP A 141 -5.92 23.99 4.34
N GLY A 142 -4.86 23.49 5.00
CA GLY A 142 -3.46 23.69 4.60
C GLY A 142 -3.10 23.10 3.24
N LEU A 143 -3.74 22.01 2.78
CA LEU A 143 -3.37 21.30 1.54
C LEU A 143 -3.49 22.19 0.29
N ARG A 144 -4.51 23.05 0.23
CA ARG A 144 -4.69 24.03 -0.86
C ARG A 144 -3.69 25.19 -0.80
N ALA A 145 -3.19 25.54 0.39
CA ALA A 145 -2.19 26.59 0.59
C ALA A 145 -0.74 26.07 0.49
N LEU A 146 -0.51 24.76 0.68
CA LEU A 146 0.79 24.08 0.64
C LEU A 146 1.11 23.46 -0.71
N ALA A 147 0.09 23.24 -1.57
CA ALA A 147 0.30 22.83 -2.94
C ALA A 147 1.11 23.92 -3.64
N ASN A 148 2.40 23.67 -3.81
CA ASN A 148 3.31 24.49 -4.58
C ASN A 148 3.70 23.73 -5.83
N ASP A 149 4.53 24.34 -6.67
CA ASP A 149 4.97 23.77 -7.95
C ASP A 149 5.69 22.41 -7.82
N LYS A 150 5.98 21.91 -6.61
CA LYS A 150 6.59 20.60 -6.32
C LYS A 150 5.59 19.51 -5.93
N THR A 151 4.34 19.84 -5.65
CA THR A 151 3.32 18.81 -5.34
C THR A 151 2.98 18.05 -6.61
N VAL A 152 3.07 16.72 -6.55
CA VAL A 152 2.87 15.83 -7.72
C VAL A 152 1.69 14.88 -7.56
N ALA A 153 1.25 14.65 -6.32
CA ALA A 153 0.20 13.69 -6.02
C ALA A 153 -0.52 14.00 -4.70
N MET A 154 -1.77 13.57 -4.60
CA MET A 154 -2.56 13.51 -3.37
C MET A 154 -2.82 12.05 -3.01
N VAL A 155 -2.57 11.69 -1.75
CA VAL A 155 -2.85 10.34 -1.23
C VAL A 155 -4.18 10.35 -0.48
N ILE A 156 -5.07 9.42 -0.82
CA ILE A 156 -6.28 9.12 -0.05
C ILE A 156 -6.25 7.67 0.42
N ILE A 157 -6.75 7.42 1.62
CA ILE A 157 -6.93 6.07 2.18
C ILE A 157 -8.42 5.88 2.42
N ASN A 158 -9.05 5.02 1.63
CA ASN A 158 -10.49 4.84 1.66
C ASN A 158 -10.85 3.37 1.38
N PRO A 159 -11.52 2.65 2.30
CA PRO A 159 -11.85 3.04 3.67
C PRO A 159 -10.63 3.37 4.55
N GLY A 160 -10.80 4.31 5.46
CA GLY A 160 -9.72 4.90 6.25
C GLY A 160 -9.19 4.00 7.36
N ASN A 161 -7.88 4.06 7.59
CA ASN A 161 -7.20 3.53 8.77
C ASN A 161 -6.33 4.68 9.34
N PRO A 162 -6.49 5.09 10.62
CA PRO A 162 -7.23 4.42 11.71
C PRO A 162 -8.70 4.80 11.84
N CYS A 163 -9.20 5.75 11.03
CA CYS A 163 -10.49 6.40 11.28
C CYS A 163 -11.72 5.59 10.87
N CYS A 164 -11.56 4.49 10.14
CA CYS A 164 -12.64 3.60 9.67
C CYS A 164 -13.75 4.28 8.86
N ASN A 165 -13.51 5.50 8.36
CA ASN A 165 -14.46 6.24 7.54
C ASN A 165 -14.51 5.69 6.12
N VAL A 166 -15.67 5.83 5.48
CA VAL A 166 -15.87 5.56 4.05
C VAL A 166 -16.34 6.85 3.40
N PHE A 167 -15.62 7.33 2.39
CA PHE A 167 -16.00 8.55 1.68
C PHE A 167 -17.23 8.34 0.79
N THR A 168 -18.11 9.35 0.73
CA THR A 168 -19.24 9.33 -0.19
C THR A 168 -18.78 9.62 -1.62
N TYR A 169 -19.62 9.26 -2.59
CA TYR A 169 -19.38 9.58 -4.00
C TYR A 169 -19.13 11.07 -4.21
N GLU A 170 -19.94 11.94 -3.63
CA GLU A 170 -19.82 13.40 -3.78
C GLU A 170 -18.49 13.91 -3.20
N HIS A 171 -18.01 13.30 -2.11
CA HIS A 171 -16.71 13.65 -1.54
C HIS A 171 -15.57 13.23 -2.47
N LEU A 172 -15.61 12.01 -3.03
CA LEU A 172 -14.60 11.54 -3.98
C LEU A 172 -14.59 12.37 -5.28
N GLN A 173 -15.74 12.86 -5.74
CA GLN A 173 -15.81 13.81 -6.86
C GLN A 173 -15.10 15.12 -6.52
N LYS A 174 -15.34 15.69 -5.33
CA LYS A 174 -14.62 16.91 -4.89
C LYS A 174 -13.11 16.70 -4.79
N VAL A 175 -12.66 15.52 -4.36
CA VAL A 175 -11.25 15.12 -4.35
C VAL A 175 -10.69 15.10 -5.76
N ALA A 176 -11.39 14.46 -6.72
CA ALA A 176 -10.96 14.40 -8.12
C ALA A 176 -10.84 15.79 -8.75
N GLU A 177 -11.84 16.64 -8.56
CA GLU A 177 -11.87 18.01 -9.08
C GLU A 177 -10.73 18.86 -8.48
N THR A 178 -10.50 18.74 -7.17
CA THR A 178 -9.39 19.44 -6.50
C THR A 178 -8.03 18.98 -7.05
N ALA A 179 -7.84 17.68 -7.25
CA ALA A 179 -6.61 17.14 -7.82
C ALA A 179 -6.37 17.63 -9.26
N ARG A 180 -7.44 17.69 -10.07
CA ARG A 180 -7.42 18.21 -11.43
C ARG A 180 -7.04 19.70 -11.46
N GLU A 181 -7.65 20.52 -10.61
CA GLU A 181 -7.34 21.96 -10.48
C GLU A 181 -5.88 22.20 -10.10
N LEU A 182 -5.31 21.33 -9.26
CA LEU A 182 -3.91 21.38 -8.85
C LEU A 182 -2.95 20.75 -9.87
N GLY A 183 -3.45 20.08 -10.92
CA GLY A 183 -2.62 19.39 -11.90
C GLY A 183 -1.85 18.19 -11.34
N ILE A 184 -2.37 17.54 -10.29
CA ILE A 184 -1.74 16.41 -9.60
C ILE A 184 -2.57 15.12 -9.76
N LEU A 185 -1.92 13.97 -9.64
CA LEU A 185 -2.61 12.67 -9.63
C LEU A 185 -3.15 12.31 -8.25
N VAL A 186 -4.04 11.32 -8.20
CA VAL A 186 -4.54 10.74 -6.93
C VAL A 186 -3.98 9.33 -6.73
N ILE A 187 -3.36 9.08 -5.58
CA ILE A 187 -3.00 7.74 -5.12
C ILE A 187 -4.08 7.28 -4.13
N ALA A 188 -4.82 6.23 -4.47
CA ALA A 188 -5.89 5.70 -3.63
C ALA A 188 -5.46 4.38 -2.98
N ASP A 189 -5.21 4.37 -1.67
CA ASP A 189 -5.06 3.13 -0.91
C ASP A 189 -6.44 2.56 -0.56
N GLU A 190 -6.81 1.51 -1.27
CA GLU A 190 -8.12 0.86 -1.20
C GLU A 190 -8.01 -0.57 -0.67
N VAL A 191 -6.99 -0.88 0.13
CA VAL A 191 -6.78 -2.20 0.72
C VAL A 191 -7.97 -2.69 1.55
N TYR A 192 -8.80 -1.76 2.05
CA TYR A 192 -10.03 -2.02 2.81
C TYR A 192 -11.31 -1.95 1.97
N GLY A 193 -11.26 -1.80 0.64
CA GLY A 193 -12.45 -1.50 -0.20
C GLY A 193 -13.64 -2.46 -0.04
N HIS A 194 -13.39 -3.70 0.38
CA HIS A 194 -14.43 -4.73 0.61
C HIS A 194 -14.83 -4.87 2.09
N LEU A 195 -14.32 -4.00 2.95
CA LEU A 195 -14.52 -3.97 4.39
C LEU A 195 -15.21 -2.67 4.82
N ALA A 196 -16.10 -2.15 3.97
CA ALA A 196 -17.00 -1.06 4.28
C ALA A 196 -18.31 -1.61 4.83
N PHE A 197 -18.67 -1.19 6.04
CA PHE A 197 -19.88 -1.60 6.74
C PHE A 197 -20.75 -0.38 7.05
N GLY A 198 -22.07 -0.58 7.14
CA GLY A 198 -23.02 0.49 7.41
C GLY A 198 -23.71 1.00 6.13
N ASN A 199 -24.14 2.26 6.15
CA ASN A 199 -25.02 2.81 5.10
C ASN A 199 -24.26 3.40 3.91
N THR A 200 -22.97 3.75 4.10
CA THR A 200 -22.15 4.32 3.03
C THR A 200 -21.51 3.19 2.25
N GLN A 201 -21.91 3.05 0.98
CA GLN A 201 -21.26 2.11 0.06
C GLN A 201 -19.87 2.60 -0.30
N PHE A 202 -18.92 1.67 -0.37
CA PHE A 202 -17.60 1.95 -0.91
C PHE A 202 -17.70 2.21 -2.41
N VAL A 203 -17.06 3.30 -2.86
CA VAL A 203 -16.90 3.64 -4.26
C VAL A 203 -15.40 3.69 -4.56
N PRO A 204 -14.90 2.93 -5.54
CA PRO A 204 -13.51 3.02 -5.97
C PRO A 204 -13.22 4.41 -6.52
N MET A 205 -12.08 4.99 -6.13
CA MET A 205 -11.61 6.27 -6.66
C MET A 205 -11.48 6.20 -8.18
N GLY A 206 -11.11 5.03 -8.71
CA GLY A 206 -10.99 4.77 -10.15
C GLY A 206 -12.22 5.11 -10.99
N VAL A 207 -13.42 5.24 -10.38
CA VAL A 207 -14.62 5.77 -11.05
C VAL A 207 -14.38 7.17 -11.61
N SER A 208 -13.53 7.98 -10.97
CA SER A 208 -13.18 9.35 -11.37
C SER A 208 -11.96 9.43 -12.31
N ALA A 209 -11.53 8.32 -12.93
CA ALA A 209 -10.32 8.30 -13.75
C ALA A 209 -10.40 9.11 -15.06
N SER A 210 -11.63 9.48 -15.49
CA SER A 210 -11.84 10.43 -16.58
C SER A 210 -11.61 11.89 -16.18
N THR A 211 -11.60 12.17 -14.87
CA THR A 211 -11.42 13.53 -14.32
C THR A 211 -9.96 13.79 -13.97
N VAL A 212 -9.28 12.80 -13.39
CA VAL A 212 -7.89 12.91 -12.92
C VAL A 212 -7.17 11.57 -13.08
N PRO A 213 -5.84 11.55 -13.34
CA PRO A 213 -5.06 10.32 -13.26
C PRO A 213 -5.08 9.71 -11.86
N ILE A 214 -5.29 8.40 -11.78
CA ILE A 214 -5.44 7.66 -10.52
C ILE A 214 -4.51 6.47 -10.48
N VAL A 215 -3.83 6.31 -9.34
CA VAL A 215 -3.05 5.14 -8.98
C VAL A 215 -3.72 4.46 -7.80
N THR A 216 -4.39 3.33 -8.03
CA THR A 216 -5.07 2.55 -7.00
C THR A 216 -4.15 1.48 -6.43
N LEU A 217 -4.10 1.38 -5.10
CA LEU A 217 -3.36 0.36 -4.37
C LEU A 217 -4.33 -0.65 -3.78
N GLY A 218 -4.05 -1.93 -4.01
CA GLY A 218 -4.85 -3.03 -3.49
C GLY A 218 -3.98 -4.16 -2.95
N SER A 219 -4.60 -5.05 -2.18
CA SER A 219 -3.94 -6.25 -1.68
C SER A 219 -4.92 -7.26 -1.09
N ILE A 220 -4.53 -8.54 -1.11
CA ILE A 220 -5.29 -9.62 -0.49
C ILE A 220 -5.12 -9.67 1.04
N SER A 221 -4.22 -8.86 1.60
CA SER A 221 -3.83 -8.92 3.02
C SER A 221 -4.97 -8.73 4.01
N LYS A 222 -5.97 -7.90 3.68
CA LYS A 222 -7.08 -7.58 4.60
C LYS A 222 -8.34 -8.33 4.24
N ARG A 223 -8.77 -8.23 2.97
CA ARG A 223 -9.96 -8.90 2.48
C ARG A 223 -9.90 -10.43 2.62
N TRP A 224 -8.76 -11.04 2.31
CA TRP A 224 -8.60 -12.50 2.30
C TRP A 224 -7.89 -13.03 3.54
N ILE A 225 -7.57 -12.16 4.52
CA ILE A 225 -6.97 -12.55 5.81
C ILE A 225 -5.64 -13.30 5.62
N VAL A 226 -4.87 -12.93 4.59
CA VAL A 226 -3.57 -13.54 4.27
C VAL A 226 -2.46 -12.49 4.19
N PRO A 227 -2.26 -11.65 5.22
CA PRO A 227 -1.24 -10.61 5.21
C PRO A 227 0.17 -11.19 5.04
N GLY A 228 0.40 -12.44 5.44
CA GLY A 228 1.66 -13.16 5.28
C GLY A 228 1.98 -13.62 3.86
N TRP A 229 1.00 -13.69 2.95
CA TRP A 229 1.24 -14.12 1.56
C TRP A 229 1.84 -13.03 0.68
N ARG A 230 1.87 -11.79 1.19
CA ARG A 230 2.59 -10.65 0.59
C ARG A 230 2.23 -10.40 -0.88
N LEU A 231 0.97 -10.54 -1.27
CA LEU A 231 0.51 -10.20 -2.62
C LEU A 231 -0.32 -8.92 -2.61
N GLY A 232 0.03 -7.98 -3.49
CA GLY A 232 -0.72 -6.75 -3.74
C GLY A 232 -0.64 -6.32 -5.19
N GLN A 233 -1.28 -5.21 -5.50
CA GLN A 233 -1.33 -4.65 -6.84
C GLN A 233 -1.32 -3.12 -6.82
N VAL A 234 -0.75 -2.55 -7.88
CA VAL A 234 -0.93 -1.16 -8.29
C VAL A 234 -1.69 -1.17 -9.61
N VAL A 235 -2.72 -0.32 -9.70
CA VAL A 235 -3.44 -0.08 -10.95
C VAL A 235 -3.32 1.38 -11.30
N ALA A 236 -2.83 1.68 -12.49
CA ALA A 236 -2.62 3.05 -12.95
C ALA A 236 -3.55 3.33 -14.13
N ARG A 237 -4.48 4.29 -13.98
CA ARG A 237 -5.36 4.74 -15.08
C ARG A 237 -5.44 6.26 -15.22
N GLY A 238 -5.46 6.74 -16.47
CA GLY A 238 -5.80 8.12 -16.86
C GLY A 238 -6.05 8.21 -18.37
N ASP A 239 -7.01 9.04 -18.80
CA ASP A 239 -7.42 9.14 -20.21
C ASP A 239 -6.32 9.67 -21.14
N SER A 240 -5.36 10.41 -20.61
CA SER A 240 -4.20 10.94 -21.36
C SER A 240 -3.01 9.97 -21.43
N GLY A 241 -3.10 8.79 -20.79
CA GLY A 241 -1.91 8.02 -20.39
C GLY A 241 -1.15 8.73 -19.26
N PHE A 242 -0.29 8.01 -18.55
CA PHE A 242 0.65 8.61 -17.58
C PHE A 242 1.81 9.27 -18.34
N GLU A 243 1.54 10.30 -19.12
CA GLU A 243 2.57 11.29 -19.38
C GLU A 243 2.65 12.13 -18.10
N LEU A 244 3.72 11.96 -17.32
CA LEU A 244 4.07 12.88 -16.23
C LEU A 244 4.31 14.25 -16.87
N VAL A 245 3.24 15.01 -17.10
CA VAL A 245 3.32 16.34 -17.69
C VAL A 245 3.94 17.27 -16.67
N LYS A 246 5.25 17.43 -16.75
CA LYS A 246 5.91 18.72 -16.58
C LYS A 246 6.57 19.07 -17.89
N LYS A 247 5.78 19.55 -18.86
CA LYS A 247 6.34 20.49 -19.82
C LYS A 247 6.44 21.84 -19.12
N HIS A 248 7.66 22.36 -19.16
CA HIS A 248 8.14 23.59 -18.52
C HIS A 248 7.19 24.79 -18.62
#